data_AF-A0A0G1YRV0-F1
#
_entry.id   AF-A0A0G1YRV0-F1
#
_cell.length_a   1.000
_cell.length_b   1.000
_cell.length_c   1.000
_cell.angle_alpha   90.00
_cell.angle_beta   90.00
_cell.angle_gamma   90.00
#
_symmetry.space_group_name_H-M   'P 1'
#
loop_
_entity.id
_entity.type
_entity.pdbx_description
1 polymer ?
#
loop_
_entity_poly.entity_id
_entity_poly.type
_entity_poly.pdbx_seq_one_letter_code
_entity_poly.pdbx_strand_id
1 'polypeptide(L)'
;MNIIRAIIRFLFEKAIFFLKERLNPQKKLSQKIWEKFVPREVRIASIACARLLIQYNLYGSLTTHKIIDDKGSPMPWITYTCWEFLEQLDLKNKEVFEWGGGTPLSTGRVKQSR
;
A
#
# COMPACT_ATOMS: atom_id res chain seq x y z
N MET A 1 5.52 -26.90 20.86
CA MET A 1 5.09 -25.60 20.30
C MET A 1 5.99 -24.53 20.88
N ASN A 2 6.93 -24.00 20.09
CA ASN A 2 8.21 -23.47 20.58
C ASN A 2 8.11 -22.07 21.20
N ILE A 3 8.66 -21.89 22.40
CA ILE A 3 8.78 -20.62 23.15
C ILE A 3 9.25 -19.45 22.27
N ILE A 4 10.16 -19.72 21.32
CA ILE A 4 10.65 -18.73 20.36
C ILE A 4 9.52 -18.11 19.52
N ARG A 5 8.56 -18.90 19.03
CA ARG A 5 7.39 -18.38 18.29
C ARG A 5 6.51 -17.49 19.18
N ALA A 6 6.37 -17.83 20.46
CA ALA A 6 5.58 -17.04 21.40
C ALA A 6 6.24 -15.68 21.68
N ILE A 7 7.56 -15.66 21.85
CA ILE A 7 8.34 -14.42 22.04
C ILE A 7 8.24 -13.52 20.80
N ILE A 8 8.43 -14.09 19.60
CA ILE A 8 8.33 -13.32 18.34
C ILE A 8 6.93 -12.71 18.20
N ARG A 9 5.89 -13.49 18.47
CA ARG A 9 4.50 -13.01 18.42
C ARG A 9 4.26 -11.89 19.42
N PHE A 10 4.75 -12.03 20.66
CA PHE A 10 4.62 -11.00 21.69
C PHE A 10 5.30 -9.69 21.29
N LEU A 11 6.53 -9.74 20.79
CA LEU A 11 7.26 -8.56 20.32
C LEU A 11 6.53 -7.88 19.16
N PHE A 12 5.99 -8.67 18.24
CA PHE A 12 5.22 -8.18 17.11
C PHE A 12 3.92 -7.48 17.56
N GLU A 13 3.16 -8.07 18.48
CA GLU A 13 1.94 -7.46 19.03
C GLU A 13 2.23 -6.12 19.73
N LYS A 14 3.36 -6.02 20.44
CA LYS A 14 3.82 -4.76 21.04
C LYS A 14 4.20 -3.72 20.00
N ALA A 15 4.85 -4.12 18.90
CA ALA A 15 5.16 -3.22 17.80
C ALA A 15 3.88 -2.67 17.13
N ILE A 16 2.88 -3.53 16.88
CA ILE A 16 1.59 -3.12 16.33
C ILE A 16 0.86 -2.15 17.27
N PHE A 17 0.84 -2.44 18.57
CA PHE A 17 0.27 -1.53 19.57
C PHE A 17 0.94 -0.16 19.54
N PHE A 18 2.26 -0.13 19.47
CA PHE A 18 3.03 1.10 19.39
C PHE A 18 2.75 1.89 18.10
N LEU A 19 2.65 1.21 16.95
CA LEU A 19 2.29 1.85 15.67
C LEU A 19 0.87 2.42 15.69
N LYS A 20 -0.09 1.74 16.34
CA LYS A 20 -1.45 2.28 16.55
C LYS A 20 -1.44 3.56 17.37
N GLU A 21 -0.61 3.60 18.42
CA GLU A 21 -0.47 4.80 19.25
C GLU A 21 0.10 5.99 18.46
N ARG A 22 0.94 5.75 17.43
CA ARG A 22 1.45 6.81 16.54
C ARG A 22 0.38 7.51 15.72
N LEU A 23 -0.67 6.79 15.36
CA LEU A 23 -1.79 7.34 14.60
C LEU A 23 -2.78 8.09 15.50
N ASN A 24 -2.65 8.02 16.83
CA ASN A 24 -3.56 8.65 17.76
C ASN A 24 -3.21 10.14 18.01
N PRO A 25 -4.09 11.09 17.60
CA PRO A 25 -3.81 12.52 17.72
C PRO A 25 -3.89 13.06 19.16
N GLN A 26 -4.47 12.30 20.10
CA GLN A 26 -4.74 12.75 21.46
C GLN A 26 -3.51 12.68 22.38
N LYS A 27 -2.50 11.87 22.06
CA LYS A 27 -1.34 11.63 22.95
C LYS A 27 -0.10 12.49 22.60
N LYS A 28 -0.25 13.81 22.75
CA LYS A 28 0.81 14.80 22.41
C LYS A 28 2.05 14.75 23.33
N LEU A 29 1.93 14.36 24.60
CA LEU A 29 3.03 14.42 25.57
C LEU A 29 4.08 13.31 25.36
N SER A 30 3.65 12.06 25.16
CA SER A 30 4.55 10.95 24.84
C SER A 30 5.19 11.11 23.46
N GLN A 31 4.47 11.72 22.52
CA GLN A 31 5.01 12.11 21.23
C GLN A 31 6.16 13.11 21.39
N LYS A 32 5.98 14.21 22.13
CA LYS A 32 7.05 15.21 22.36
C LYS A 32 8.34 14.62 22.94
N ILE A 33 8.24 13.72 23.91
CA ILE A 33 9.41 13.07 24.51
C ILE A 33 10.12 12.22 23.45
N TRP A 34 9.38 11.42 22.69
CA TRP A 34 9.94 10.60 21.63
C TRP A 34 10.61 11.42 20.52
N GLU A 35 9.98 12.52 20.13
CA GLU A 35 10.49 13.44 19.12
C GLU A 35 11.86 14.03 19.45
N LYS A 36 12.21 14.09 20.75
CA LYS A 36 13.50 14.56 21.24
C LYS A 36 14.61 13.52 21.08
N PHE A 37 14.29 12.23 21.17
CA PHE A 37 15.27 11.14 21.20
C PHE A 37 15.36 10.35 19.90
N VAL A 38 14.37 10.46 19.01
CA VAL A 38 14.31 9.66 17.78
C VAL A 38 14.57 10.52 16.55
N PRO A 39 15.54 10.13 15.70
CA PRO A 39 15.87 10.85 14.47
C PRO A 39 14.64 11.05 13.56
N ARG A 40 14.66 12.14 12.81
CA ARG A 40 13.54 12.54 11.95
C ARG A 40 13.19 11.48 10.91
N GLU A 41 14.19 10.82 10.35
CA GLU A 41 14.07 9.79 9.33
C GLU A 41 13.30 8.59 9.89
N VAL A 42 13.68 8.13 11.08
CA VAL A 42 13.01 7.04 11.79
C VAL A 42 11.58 7.42 12.14
N ARG A 43 11.33 8.68 12.54
CA ARG A 43 9.96 9.17 12.77
C ARG A 43 9.10 9.09 11.50
N ILE A 44 9.60 9.61 10.39
CA ILE A 44 8.87 9.58 9.10
C ILE A 44 8.59 8.13 8.69
N ALA A 45 9.61 7.27 8.75
CA ALA A 45 9.47 5.86 8.46
C ALA A 45 8.42 5.21 9.38
N SER A 46 8.45 5.48 10.69
CA SER A 46 7.49 4.90 11.63
C SER A 46 6.05 5.32 11.35
N ILE A 47 5.82 6.57 10.93
CA ILE A 47 4.49 7.06 10.56
C ILE A 47 4.03 6.41 9.25
N ALA A 48 4.91 6.34 8.25
CA ALA A 48 4.62 5.68 6.98
C ALA A 48 4.28 4.19 7.19
N CYS A 49 5.09 3.47 7.98
CA CYS A 49 4.83 2.09 8.37
C CYS A 49 3.50 1.95 9.11
N ALA A 50 3.20 2.83 10.08
CA ALA A 50 1.94 2.79 10.80
C ALA A 50 0.73 2.96 9.87
N ARG A 51 0.79 3.92 8.93
CA ARG A 51 -0.27 4.12 7.93
C ARG A 51 -0.45 2.90 7.06
N LEU A 52 0.62 2.36 6.48
CA LEU A 52 0.53 1.19 5.60
C LEU A 52 0.02 -0.05 6.36
N LEU A 53 0.64 -0.38 7.49
CA LEU A 53 0.35 -1.61 8.22
C LEU A 53 -1.02 -1.58 8.89
N ILE A 54 -1.43 -0.43 9.43
CA ILE A 54 -2.65 -0.31 10.22
C ILE A 54 -3.77 0.37 9.43
N GLN A 55 -3.53 1.60 8.96
CA GLN A 55 -4.59 2.41 8.34
C GLN A 55 -5.04 1.84 6.99
N TYR A 56 -4.11 1.33 6.18
CA TYR A 56 -4.42 0.65 4.91
C TYR A 56 -4.54 -0.87 5.06
N ASN A 57 -4.56 -1.39 6.30
CA ASN A 57 -4.75 -2.80 6.61
C ASN A 57 -3.80 -3.78 5.88
N LEU A 58 -2.58 -3.36 5.54
CA LEU A 58 -1.59 -4.25 4.94
C LEU A 58 -1.28 -5.45 5.85
N TYR A 59 -1.32 -5.27 7.18
CA TYR A 59 -1.17 -6.37 8.13
C TYR A 59 -2.28 -7.43 7.97
N GLY A 60 -3.54 -7.00 7.86
CA GLY A 60 -4.66 -7.88 7.57
C GLY A 60 -4.48 -8.59 6.23
N SER A 61 -4.00 -7.88 5.20
CA SER A 61 -3.71 -8.48 3.91
C SER A 61 -2.63 -9.56 3.95
N LEU A 62 -1.53 -9.30 4.64
CA LEU A 62 -0.42 -10.26 4.76
C LEU A 62 -0.83 -11.52 5.56
N THR A 63 -1.67 -11.36 6.57
CA THR A 63 -2.12 -12.47 7.42
C THR A 63 -3.21 -13.32 6.77
N THR A 64 -4.09 -12.71 5.98
CA THR A 64 -5.20 -13.38 5.30
C THR A 64 -4.85 -13.82 3.88
N HIS A 65 -3.70 -13.39 3.36
CA HIS A 65 -3.31 -13.54 1.95
C HIS A 65 -4.37 -12.99 0.97
N LYS A 66 -5.04 -11.90 1.33
CA LYS A 66 -6.07 -11.22 0.52
C LYS A 66 -5.80 -9.73 0.47
N ILE A 67 -6.05 -9.08 -0.67
CA ILE A 67 -6.00 -7.62 -0.73
C ILE A 67 -7.31 -7.10 -0.18
N ILE A 68 -7.24 -6.46 0.98
CA ILE A 68 -8.39 -5.98 1.74
C ILE A 68 -8.16 -4.52 2.12
N ASP A 69 -9.24 -3.75 2.20
CA ASP A 69 -9.20 -2.35 2.60
C ASP A 69 -9.12 -2.20 4.14
N ASP A 70 -9.21 -0.95 4.60
CA ASP A 70 -9.20 -0.56 6.01
C ASP A 70 -10.38 -1.13 6.83
N LYS A 71 -11.46 -1.54 6.17
CA LYS A 71 -12.65 -2.17 6.76
C LYS A 71 -12.59 -3.69 6.68
N GLY A 72 -11.55 -4.26 6.07
CA GLY A 72 -11.39 -5.69 5.84
C GLY A 72 -12.19 -6.23 4.66
N SER A 73 -12.78 -5.35 3.85
CA SER A 73 -13.47 -5.72 2.62
C SER A 73 -12.44 -5.99 1.52
N PRO A 74 -12.60 -7.03 0.69
CA PRO A 74 -11.73 -7.25 -0.45
C PRO A 74 -11.68 -6.02 -1.34
N MET A 75 -10.48 -5.49 -1.59
CA MET A 75 -10.33 -4.44 -2.58
C MET A 75 -10.45 -5.06 -3.97
N PRO A 76 -11.32 -4.53 -4.84
CA PRO A 76 -11.35 -4.95 -6.23
C PRO A 76 -9.98 -4.63 -6.84
N TRP A 77 -9.37 -5.62 -7.48
CA TRP A 77 -8.32 -5.37 -8.45
C TRP A 77 -8.97 -4.65 -9.62
N ILE A 78 -8.96 -3.32 -9.57
CA ILE A 78 -9.26 -2.53 -10.75
C ILE A 78 -7.98 -2.56 -11.58
N THR A 79 -7.81 -3.63 -12.34
CA THR A 79 -6.94 -3.58 -13.51
C THR A 79 -7.70 -2.80 -14.54
N TYR A 80 -7.44 -1.49 -14.61
CA TYR A 80 -7.76 -0.76 -15.82
C TYR A 80 -6.92 -1.38 -16.95
N THR A 81 -7.52 -1.50 -18.12
CA THR A 81 -6.76 -1.87 -19.31
C THR A 81 -5.66 -0.83 -19.54
N CYS A 82 -4.52 -1.24 -20.10
CA CYS A 82 -3.45 -0.31 -20.48
C CYS A 82 -4.03 0.87 -21.30
N TRP A 83 -5.03 0.58 -22.13
CA TRP A 83 -5.77 1.55 -22.91
C TRP A 83 -6.49 2.63 -22.08
N GLU A 84 -7.27 2.25 -21.07
CA GLU A 84 -8.00 3.21 -20.21
C GLU A 84 -7.05 4.19 -19.49
N PHE A 85 -5.83 3.77 -19.20
CA PHE A 85 -4.79 4.66 -18.67
C PHE A 85 -4.21 5.57 -19.75
N LEU A 86 -3.91 5.02 -20.93
CA LEU A 86 -3.36 5.79 -22.05
C LEU A 86 -4.32 6.87 -22.56
N GLU A 87 -5.64 6.65 -22.50
CA GLU A 87 -6.65 7.67 -22.85
C GLU A 87 -6.64 8.91 -21.93
N GLN A 88 -6.07 8.79 -20.73
CA GLN A 88 -5.94 9.93 -19.80
C GLN A 88 -4.74 10.83 -20.13
N LEU A 89 -3.88 10.44 -21.08
CA LEU A 89 -2.67 11.15 -21.46
C LEU A 89 -2.85 11.88 -22.81
N ASP A 90 -2.24 13.05 -22.97
CA ASP A 90 -2.22 13.76 -24.26
C ASP A 90 -1.17 13.14 -25.20
N LEU A 91 -1.62 12.22 -26.06
CA LEU A 91 -0.79 11.46 -26.99
C LEU A 91 -1.04 11.83 -28.47
N LYS A 92 -1.69 12.97 -28.74
CA LYS A 92 -2.14 13.37 -30.10
C LYS A 92 -1.04 13.39 -31.18
N ASN A 93 0.21 13.60 -30.79
CA ASN A 93 1.36 13.63 -31.70
C ASN A 93 2.35 12.48 -31.45
N LYS A 94 1.88 11.37 -30.86
CA LYS A 94 2.71 10.20 -30.52
C LYS A 94 2.10 8.95 -31.16
N GLU A 95 2.97 8.10 -31.69
CA GLU A 95 2.55 6.75 -32.08
C GLU A 95 2.59 5.84 -30.85
N VAL A 96 1.46 5.20 -30.56
CA VAL A 96 1.29 4.34 -29.40
C VAL A 96 1.12 2.91 -29.89
N PHE A 97 2.00 2.03 -29.45
CA PHE A 97 1.99 0.61 -29.77
C PHE A 97 1.76 -0.19 -28.50
N GLU A 98 0.68 -0.98 -28.47
CA GLU A 98 0.43 -1.94 -27.39
C GLU A 98 1.04 -3.29 -27.75
N TRP A 99 1.94 -3.79 -26.90
CA TRP A 99 2.49 -5.14 -27.02
C TRP A 99 1.96 -6.01 -25.89
N GLY A 100 1.18 -7.04 -26.22
CA GLY A 100 0.78 -8.10 -25.27
C GLY A 100 -0.62 -7.98 -24.65
N GLY A 101 -1.60 -7.36 -25.32
CA GLY A 101 -3.00 -7.34 -24.87
C GLY A 101 -3.71 -8.68 -25.06
N GLY A 102 -4.38 -9.17 -24.01
CA GLY A 102 -5.30 -10.31 -24.11
C GLY A 102 -6.48 -10.04 -25.06
N THR A 103 -6.80 -11.05 -25.87
CA THR A 103 -7.81 -11.25 -26.94
C THR A 103 -9.03 -10.28 -26.93
N PRO A 104 -9.47 -9.72 -28.10
CA PRO A 104 -9.57 -10.51 -29.31
C PRO A 104 -8.95 -9.97 -30.60
N LEU A 105 -8.48 -10.95 -31.37
CA LEU A 105 -8.05 -10.91 -32.77
C LEU A 105 -6.71 -10.21 -33.04
N SER A 106 -5.69 -11.05 -33.16
CA SER A 106 -4.74 -11.05 -34.28
C SER A 106 -4.86 -9.83 -35.20
N THR A 107 -4.06 -8.80 -34.93
CA THR A 107 -3.37 -7.91 -35.89
C THR A 107 -2.99 -6.64 -35.15
N GLY A 108 -1.73 -6.24 -35.23
CA GLY A 108 -1.26 -4.97 -34.69
C GLY A 108 -2.08 -3.84 -35.29
N ARG A 109 -2.85 -3.14 -34.44
CA ARG A 109 -3.56 -1.93 -34.82
C ARG A 109 -2.75 -0.72 -34.36
N VAL A 110 -2.11 -0.06 -35.32
CA VAL A 110 -1.69 1.33 -35.16
C VAL A 110 -2.96 2.17 -35.31
N LYS A 111 -3.44 2.78 -34.22
CA LYS A 111 -4.54 3.74 -34.29
C LYS A 111 -3.96 5.12 -34.01
N GLN A 112 -4.00 6.00 -35.02
CA GLN A 112 -3.66 7.40 -34.83
C GLN A 112 -4.69 8.02 -33.86
N SER A 113 -4.18 8.59 -32.77
CA SER A 113 -4.96 9.45 -31.87
C SER A 113 -5.51 10.62 -32.68
N ARG A 114 -6.83 10.84 -32.64
CA ARG A 114 -7.44 12.10 -33.10
C ARG A 114 -7.27 13.18 -32.04
#